data_AF-A0A4P9YVF5-F1
#
_entry.id   AF-A0A4P9YVF5-F1
#
_cell.length_a   1.000
_cell.length_b   1.000
_cell.length_c   1.000
_cell.angle_alpha   90.00
_cell.angle_beta   90.00
_cell.angle_gamma   90.00
#
_symmetry.space_group_name_H-M   'P 1'
#
loop_
_entity.id
_entity.type
_entity.pdbx_description
1 polymer ?
#
loop_
_entity_poly.entity_id
_entity_poly.type
_entity_poly.pdbx_seq_one_letter_code
_entity_poly.pdbx_strand_id
1 'polypeptide(L)'
;SAGIPFDRDDIAYIVEEVWRGKSVLSGTSDKLCLTRWDRRRPISFQNCVCLTKSEATRHDTHDPDRLHELYSAEELALVEKRFTEERYYSQWR
;
A
#
# COMPACT_ATOMS: atom_id res chain seq x y z
N SER A 1 -9.67 20.69 -0.32
CA SER A 1 -9.44 19.24 -0.15
C SER A 1 -8.96 18.70 -1.48
N ALA A 2 -7.68 18.35 -1.62
CA ALA A 2 -7.21 17.69 -2.84
C ALA A 2 -7.98 16.37 -2.98
N GLY A 3 -8.64 16.15 -4.11
CA GLY A 3 -9.46 14.96 -4.34
C GLY A 3 -8.64 13.67 -4.17
N ILE A 4 -9.34 12.56 -3.94
CA ILE A 4 -8.71 11.24 -4.00
C ILE A 4 -8.22 11.07 -5.45
N PRO A 5 -6.92 10.87 -5.70
CA PRO A 5 -6.36 10.83 -7.05
C PRO A 5 -6.57 9.48 -7.74
N PHE A 6 -7.60 8.74 -7.32
CA PHE A 6 -7.93 7.42 -7.82
C PHE A 6 -9.42 7.35 -8.14
N ASP A 7 -9.75 6.85 -9.32
CA ASP A 7 -11.10 6.43 -9.64
C ASP A 7 -11.36 4.97 -9.19
N ARG A 8 -12.51 4.41 -9.57
CA ARG A 8 -12.88 3.04 -9.20
C ARG A 8 -11.97 2.00 -9.85
N ASP A 9 -11.57 2.22 -11.09
CA ASP A 9 -10.78 1.27 -11.87
C ASP A 9 -9.32 1.29 -11.39
N ASP A 10 -8.81 2.46 -10.98
CA ASP A 10 -7.55 2.59 -10.24
C ASP A 10 -7.57 1.78 -8.93
N ILE A 11 -8.65 1.87 -8.15
CA ILE A 11 -8.78 1.12 -6.89
C ILE A 11 -8.79 -0.38 -7.16
N ALA A 12 -9.55 -0.84 -8.16
CA ALA A 12 -9.58 -2.24 -8.54
C ALA A 12 -8.20 -2.73 -8.98
N TYR A 13 -7.49 -1.95 -9.81
CA TYR A 13 -6.14 -2.26 -10.24
C TYR A 13 -5.15 -2.37 -9.06
N ILE A 14 -5.18 -1.39 -8.14
CA ILE A 14 -4.28 -1.40 -6.98
C ILE A 14 -4.53 -2.64 -6.13
N VAL A 15 -5.79 -2.97 -5.84
CA VAL A 15 -6.11 -4.12 -4.99
C VAL A 15 -5.78 -5.44 -5.68
N GLU A 16 -6.22 -5.64 -6.93
CA GLU A 16 -6.15 -6.94 -7.60
C GLU A 16 -4.80 -7.18 -8.28
N GLU A 17 -4.24 -6.20 -8.98
CA GLU A 17 -3.04 -6.40 -9.79
C GLU A 17 -1.75 -6.13 -8.98
N VAL A 18 -1.72 -5.04 -8.20
CA VAL A 18 -0.54 -4.68 -7.40
C VAL A 18 -0.45 -5.53 -6.14
N TRP A 19 -1.54 -5.58 -5.37
CA TRP A 19 -1.58 -6.24 -4.06
C TRP A 19 -2.20 -7.64 -4.08
N ARG A 20 -2.63 -8.15 -5.23
CA ARG A 20 -3.10 -9.53 -5.41
C ARG A 20 -4.27 -9.91 -4.49
N GLY A 21 -5.17 -8.96 -4.25
CA GLY A 21 -6.36 -9.12 -3.42
C GLY A 21 -6.05 -9.43 -1.96
N LYS A 22 -4.86 -9.07 -1.47
CA LYS A 22 -4.35 -9.44 -0.14
C LYS A 22 -3.65 -8.29 0.57
N SER A 23 -3.68 -8.32 1.89
CA SER A 23 -2.80 -7.50 2.71
C SER A 23 -1.35 -7.85 2.41
N VAL A 24 -0.50 -6.83 2.24
CA VAL A 24 0.93 -7.04 2.05
C VAL A 24 1.61 -7.64 3.28
N LEU A 25 1.05 -7.46 4.48
CA LEU A 25 1.66 -7.94 5.72
C LEU A 25 1.18 -9.35 6.06
N SER A 26 -0.12 -9.54 6.29
CA SER A 26 -0.66 -10.85 6.68
C SER A 26 -0.96 -11.79 5.52
N GLY A 27 -1.01 -11.30 4.27
CA GLY A 27 -1.41 -12.12 3.12
C GLY A 27 -2.88 -12.54 3.12
N THR A 28 -3.71 -11.97 4.00
CA THR A 28 -5.15 -12.26 4.10
C THR A 28 -5.98 -11.30 3.25
N SER A 29 -7.23 -11.66 2.95
CA SER A 29 -8.19 -10.80 2.24
C SER A 29 -9.32 -10.27 3.15
N ASP A 30 -9.21 -10.46 4.46
CA ASP A 30 -10.24 -10.01 5.41
C ASP A 30 -10.17 -8.49 5.62
N LYS A 31 -11.31 -7.81 5.40
CA LYS A 31 -11.49 -6.37 5.68
C LYS A 31 -10.34 -5.50 5.17
N LEU A 32 -10.00 -5.66 3.89
CA LEU A 32 -8.96 -4.87 3.24
C LEU A 32 -9.31 -3.38 3.16
N CYS A 33 -8.27 -2.57 3.15
CA CYS A 33 -8.33 -1.14 2.93
C CYS A 33 -7.02 -0.66 2.29
N LEU A 34 -7.10 0.48 1.61
CA LEU A 34 -5.94 1.16 1.05
C LEU A 34 -5.56 2.33 1.96
N THR A 35 -4.27 2.44 2.30
CA THR A 35 -3.72 3.58 3.05
C THR A 35 -2.40 4.04 2.46
N ARG A 36 -1.96 5.24 2.85
CA ARG A 36 -0.65 5.76 2.49
C ARG A 36 0.44 4.91 3.15
N TRP A 37 1.49 4.57 2.41
CA TRP A 37 2.64 3.89 2.99
C TRP A 37 3.56 4.84 3.77
N ASP A 38 3.87 5.98 3.18
CA ASP A 38 4.48 7.12 3.85
C ASP A 38 3.42 8.20 4.02
N ARG A 39 3.00 8.39 5.27
CA ARG A 39 1.95 9.33 5.66
C ARG A 39 2.32 10.79 5.42
N ARG A 40 3.61 11.11 5.22
CA ARG A 40 4.11 12.46 4.91
C ARG A 40 3.96 12.81 3.43
N ARG A 41 3.72 11.81 2.58
CA ARG A 41 3.61 11.97 1.12
C ARG A 41 2.14 11.83 0.69
N PRO A 42 1.70 12.48 -0.40
CA PRO A 42 0.37 12.27 -0.95
C PRO A 42 0.19 10.82 -1.38
N ILE A 43 -1.06 10.34 -1.40
CA ILE A 43 -1.38 9.01 -1.90
C ILE A 43 -1.09 8.96 -3.42
N SER A 44 -0.50 7.85 -3.87
CA SER A 44 -0.17 7.57 -5.28
C SER A 44 0.04 6.07 -5.47
N PHE A 45 0.14 5.57 -6.71
CA PHE A 45 0.46 4.16 -6.97
C PHE A 45 1.76 3.69 -6.28
N GLN A 46 2.69 4.62 -6.05
CA GLN A 46 3.99 4.40 -5.41
C GLN A 46 4.00 4.78 -3.92
N ASN A 47 2.82 5.04 -3.34
CA ASN A 47 2.65 5.39 -1.93
C ASN A 47 1.32 4.88 -1.37
N CYS A 48 0.78 3.79 -1.92
CA CYS A 48 -0.52 3.24 -1.53
C CYS A 48 -0.37 1.73 -1.30
N VAL A 49 -0.64 1.28 -0.08
CA VAL A 49 -0.55 -0.13 0.32
C VAL A 49 -1.91 -0.70 0.65
N CYS A 50 -2.09 -2.00 0.38
CA CYS A 50 -3.26 -2.76 0.81
C CYS A 50 -2.97 -3.47 2.13
N LEU A 51 -3.81 -3.22 3.12
CA LEU A 51 -3.72 -3.75 4.47
C LEU A 51 -5.10 -4.16 4.97
N THR A 52 -5.18 -5.04 5.97
CA THR A 52 -6.39 -5.17 6.77
C THR A 52 -6.63 -3.87 7.55
N LYS A 53 -7.89 -3.58 7.91
CA LYS A 53 -8.21 -2.40 8.74
C LYS A 53 -7.42 -2.32 10.06
N SER A 54 -7.17 -3.46 10.70
CA SER A 54 -6.39 -3.52 11.94
C SER A 54 -4.91 -3.18 11.72
N GLU A 55 -4.30 -3.70 10.65
CA GLU A 55 -2.93 -3.37 10.27
C GLU A 55 -2.79 -1.90 9.87
N ALA A 56 -3.75 -1.36 9.10
CA ALA A 56 -3.76 0.06 8.74
C ALA A 56 -3.88 0.96 9.97
N THR A 57 -4.69 0.56 10.96
CA THR A 57 -4.79 1.30 12.23
C THR A 57 -3.45 1.33 12.95
N ARG A 58 -2.77 0.18 13.07
CA ARG A 58 -1.42 0.10 13.67
C ARG A 58 -0.42 0.97 12.89
N HIS A 59 -0.45 0.92 11.57
CA HIS A 59 0.36 1.77 10.69
C HIS A 59 0.13 3.26 10.95
N ASP A 60 -1.13 3.69 11.02
CA ASP A 60 -1.51 5.09 11.21
C ASP A 60 -1.26 5.61 12.63
N THR A 61 -1.05 4.74 13.61
CA THR A 61 -0.66 5.17 14.97
C THR A 61 0.85 5.33 15.14
N HIS A 62 1.67 4.76 14.24
CA HIS A 62 3.11 4.78 14.35
C HIS A 62 3.73 6.07 13.79
N ASP A 63 4.93 6.38 14.28
CA ASP A 63 5.74 7.50 13.78
C ASP A 63 6.17 7.23 12.33
N PRO A 64 5.77 8.07 11.35
CA PRO A 64 6.12 7.86 9.95
C PRO A 64 7.63 7.94 9.67
N ASP A 65 8.43 8.54 10.55
CA ASP A 65 9.89 8.60 10.40
C ASP A 65 10.58 7.28 10.82
N ARG A 66 9.83 6.34 11.43
CA ARG A 66 10.37 5.12 12.06
C ARG A 66 9.69 3.84 11.57
N LEU A 67 9.29 3.78 10.29
CA LEU A 67 8.66 2.59 9.71
C LEU A 67 9.51 1.31 9.86
N HIS A 68 10.83 1.43 9.85
CA HIS A 68 11.76 0.30 10.03
C HIS A 68 11.72 -0.32 11.44
N GLU A 69 11.17 0.39 12.43
CA GLU A 69 10.91 -0.16 13.77
C GLU A 69 9.57 -0.94 13.81
N LEU A 70 8.66 -0.62 12.89
CA LEU A 70 7.32 -1.24 12.83
C LEU A 70 7.30 -2.52 11.99
N TYR A 71 8.11 -2.55 10.94
CA TYR A 71 8.13 -3.61 9.93
C TYR A 71 9.45 -4.37 9.93
N SER A 72 9.35 -5.67 9.68
CA SER A 72 10.50 -6.51 9.38
C SER A 72 11.14 -6.12 8.03
N ALA A 73 12.41 -6.48 7.86
CA ALA A 73 13.12 -6.28 6.59
C ALA A 73 12.41 -6.98 5.41
N GLU A 74 11.77 -8.13 5.65
CA GLU A 74 11.03 -8.88 4.63
C GLU A 74 9.78 -8.14 4.19
N GLU A 75 9.01 -7.57 5.12
CA GLU A 75 7.81 -6.77 4.81
C GLU A 75 8.19 -5.50 4.03
N LEU A 76 9.23 -4.79 4.47
CA LEU A 76 9.75 -3.62 3.75
C LEU A 76 10.18 -3.97 2.32
N ALA A 77 10.94 -5.07 2.17
CA ALA A 77 11.40 -5.54 0.87
C ALA A 77 10.23 -5.98 -0.03
N LEU A 78 9.19 -6.60 0.55
CA LEU A 78 8.00 -7.00 -0.20
C LEU A 78 7.23 -5.79 -0.71
N VAL A 79 7.02 -4.76 0.12
CA VAL A 79 6.37 -3.50 -0.31
C VAL A 79 7.16 -2.85 -1.44
N GLU A 80 8.48 -2.70 -1.29
CA GLU A 80 9.34 -2.10 -2.32
C GLU A 80 9.32 -2.92 -3.62
N LYS A 81 9.31 -4.25 -3.52
CA LYS A 81 9.17 -5.14 -4.67
C LYS A 81 7.85 -4.89 -5.42
N ARG A 82 6.74 -4.72 -4.70
CA ARG A 82 5.43 -4.42 -5.34
C ARG A 82 5.43 -3.08 -6.04
N PHE A 83 6.00 -2.04 -5.44
CA PHE A 83 6.12 -0.75 -6.09
C PHE A 83 7.03 -0.80 -7.32
N THR A 84 8.10 -1.58 -7.27
CA THR A 84 8.98 -1.80 -8.42
C THR A 84 8.25 -2.54 -9.56
N GLU A 85 7.51 -3.60 -9.24
CA GLU A 85 6.66 -4.32 -10.20
C GLU A 85 5.63 -3.38 -10.84
N GLU A 86 4.90 -2.59 -10.03
CA GLU A 86 3.90 -1.63 -10.51
C GLU A 86 4.52 -0.56 -11.43
N ARG A 87 5.68 -0.02 -11.06
CA ARG A 87 6.39 0.97 -11.87
C ARG A 87 6.80 0.41 -13.23
N TYR A 88 7.20 -0.86 -13.27
CA TYR A 88 7.54 -1.54 -14.51
C TYR A 88 6.31 -1.82 -15.38
N TYR A 89 5.16 -2.19 -14.79
CA TYR A 89 3.95 -2.47 -15.57
C TYR A 89 3.21 -1.22 -16.01
N SER A 90 3.25 -0.13 -15.23
CA SER A 90 2.59 1.13 -15.58
C SER A 90 3.17 1.80 -16.83
N GLN A 91 4.41 1.48 -17.22
CA GLN A 91 4.99 1.99 -18.47
C GLN A 91 4.34 1.37 -19.73
N TRP A 92 3.60 0.27 -19.59
CA TRP A 92 2.90 -0.44 -20.66
C TRP A 92 1.38 -0.38 -20.53
N ARG A 93 0.88 0.41 -19.56
CA ARG A 93 -0.55 0.64 -19.34
C ARG A 93 -1.04 1.83 -20.15
#